data_AF-A0A5D2WJQ1-F1
#
_entry.id   AF-A0A5D2WJQ1-F1
#
_cell.length_a   1.000
_cell.length_b   1.000
_cell.length_c   1.000
_cell.angle_alpha   90.00
_cell.angle_beta   90.00
_cell.angle_gamma   90.00
#
_symmetry.space_group_name_H-M   'P 1'
#
loop_
_entity.id
_entity.type
_entity.pdbx_description
1 polymer ?
#
loop_
_entity_poly.entity_id
_entity_poly.type
_entity_poly.pdbx_seq_one_letter_code
_entity_poly.pdbx_strand_id
1 'polypeptide(L)'
;MRSGTGIGTVRRRLHHSDVGCIRSENYETSGLDGLDEPLLGKRDYDDKHSEGRVMEEIWDDERKKEQLHWTLLFSNLIAQWAQWIANLVFGSGSFIVRHIPLLSNTKNRSNPKLIVPTLSPLQEERLRNLQQRLGVPFEGSRVDHQDALKLLWRLAYPDRELPPLKSELWKDMGWQGPDPSTDFRGGGFISLENLIFFAKKYPESFQRLLHKQDGNRADWEYPFAVAGINISFMLTQMLDLQSGKPSSLAGIRFLKLLGEDEMAFDDLYCVAFQMMDAQWLVKRASYMEFNDVLKSTRTQLERELSLEDVSTVKDLPAYNLLRR
;
A
#
# COMPACT_ATOMS: atom_id res chain seq x y z
N MET A 1 -42.19 -25.10 14.78
CA MET A 1 -43.03 -24.17 15.58
C MET A 1 -42.28 -23.82 16.87
N ARG A 2 -42.65 -22.74 17.58
CA ARG A 2 -41.87 -22.22 18.72
C ARG A 2 -41.92 -23.15 19.94
N SER A 3 -40.78 -23.34 20.60
CA SER A 3 -40.65 -23.76 21.99
C SER A 3 -40.05 -22.60 22.82
N GLY A 4 -40.35 -22.52 24.11
CA GLY A 4 -39.84 -21.47 24.99
C GLY A 4 -39.96 -21.84 26.47
N THR A 5 -38.85 -21.70 27.19
CA THR A 5 -38.62 -22.03 28.62
C THR A 5 -37.42 -21.19 29.09
N GLY A 6 -37.22 -20.80 30.36
CA GLY A 6 -38.09 -20.70 31.56
C GLY A 6 -37.91 -19.30 32.20
N ILE A 7 -38.69 -18.82 33.17
CA ILE A 7 -38.77 -19.24 34.60
C ILE A 7 -37.39 -19.30 35.28
N GLY A 8 -37.16 -18.51 36.35
CA GLY A 8 -35.95 -18.64 37.18
C GLY A 8 -35.52 -17.47 38.08
N THR A 9 -36.39 -16.90 38.93
CA THR A 9 -35.99 -15.85 39.91
C THR A 9 -35.29 -16.38 41.15
N VAL A 10 -34.20 -15.72 41.60
CA VAL A 10 -33.75 -15.73 43.02
C VAL A 10 -33.42 -14.30 43.47
N ARG A 11 -33.69 -13.99 44.74
CA ARG A 11 -33.68 -12.63 45.33
C ARG A 11 -33.25 -12.71 46.79
N ARG A 12 -32.32 -11.86 47.27
CA ARG A 12 -32.07 -11.63 48.71
C ARG A 12 -31.86 -10.14 49.05
N ARG A 13 -32.14 -9.78 50.31
CA ARG A 13 -32.44 -8.44 50.87
C ARG A 13 -32.56 -8.57 52.42
N LEU A 14 -32.46 -7.53 53.28
CA LEU A 14 -31.99 -6.14 53.12
C LEU A 14 -30.71 -5.95 54.00
N HIS A 15 -30.54 -5.13 55.07
CA HIS A 15 -31.33 -4.07 55.77
C HIS A 15 -30.38 -3.18 56.61
N HIS A 16 -30.71 -1.88 56.75
CA HIS A 16 -30.51 -0.93 57.87
C HIS A 16 -29.18 -0.85 58.66
N SER A 17 -28.61 0.35 58.95
CA SER A 17 -29.10 1.46 59.83
C SER A 17 -29.07 1.08 61.33
N ASP A 18 -28.72 1.93 62.29
CA ASP A 18 -28.62 3.42 62.30
C ASP A 18 -27.74 3.97 63.47
N VAL A 19 -27.44 5.28 63.46
CA VAL A 19 -27.21 6.21 64.61
C VAL A 19 -26.16 5.89 65.73
N GLY A 20 -25.40 6.91 66.18
CA GLY A 20 -24.88 6.98 67.57
C GLY A 20 -23.64 7.87 67.82
N CYS A 21 -23.76 8.91 68.65
CA CYS A 21 -22.65 9.79 69.08
C CYS A 21 -22.33 9.63 70.58
N ILE A 22 -21.05 9.52 70.95
CA ILE A 22 -20.52 9.69 72.33
C ILE A 22 -19.21 10.51 72.27
N ARG A 23 -18.86 11.16 73.39
CA ARG A 23 -17.94 12.31 73.51
C ARG A 23 -17.00 12.17 74.71
N SER A 24 -15.74 12.56 74.53
CA SER A 24 -14.75 12.98 75.56
C SER A 24 -13.60 13.70 74.83
N GLU A 25 -13.20 14.96 75.10
CA GLU A 25 -12.64 15.50 76.36
C GLU A 25 -11.31 14.78 76.72
N ASN A 26 -10.15 15.44 76.82
CA ASN A 26 -9.92 16.62 77.68
C ASN A 26 -8.59 17.41 77.43
N TYR A 27 -8.61 18.69 77.86
CA TYR A 27 -7.52 19.59 78.29
C TYR A 27 -6.49 20.22 77.33
N GLU A 28 -6.13 21.47 77.69
CA GLU A 28 -5.14 22.38 77.09
C GLU A 28 -3.82 22.40 77.91
N THR A 29 -2.71 22.92 77.38
CA THR A 29 -2.03 24.15 77.90
C THR A 29 -0.69 24.50 77.19
N SER A 30 -0.47 25.82 77.03
CA SER A 30 0.80 26.59 76.97
C SER A 30 2.15 26.00 76.50
N GLY A 31 2.90 26.76 75.70
CA GLY A 31 4.37 26.61 75.58
C GLY A 31 5.02 27.58 74.60
N LEU A 32 5.89 28.48 75.08
CA LEU A 32 6.60 29.51 74.29
C LEU A 32 7.96 29.04 73.75
N ASP A 33 8.30 29.52 72.55
CA ASP A 33 9.61 30.03 72.13
C ASP A 33 10.86 29.09 72.06
N GLY A 34 11.88 29.52 71.31
CA GLY A 34 13.20 28.86 71.21
C GLY A 34 13.60 28.42 69.79
N LEU A 35 14.68 29.00 69.27
CA LEU A 35 15.37 28.57 68.04
C LEU A 35 16.55 27.64 68.40
N ASP A 36 16.81 26.60 67.60
CA ASP A 36 18.13 26.26 67.03
C ASP A 36 18.11 24.94 66.22
N GLU A 37 18.95 24.86 65.19
CA GLU A 37 19.25 23.68 64.35
C GLU A 37 20.69 23.18 64.66
N PRO A 38 21.21 22.04 64.11
CA PRO A 38 20.57 21.00 63.29
C PRO A 38 20.92 19.54 63.74
N LEU A 39 20.39 18.52 63.02
CA LEU A 39 21.16 17.45 62.32
C LEU A 39 20.43 16.09 62.17
N LEU A 40 20.36 15.63 60.92
CA LEU A 40 20.28 14.22 60.46
C LEU A 40 19.03 13.36 60.77
N GLY A 41 18.05 13.43 59.87
CA GLY A 41 17.08 12.35 59.61
C GLY A 41 16.86 12.14 58.10
N LYS A 42 17.42 11.07 57.52
CA LYS A 42 17.33 10.82 56.06
C LYS A 42 15.95 10.34 55.60
N ARG A 43 15.43 10.91 54.51
CA ARG A 43 14.78 10.15 53.42
C ARG A 43 14.59 10.99 52.15
N ASP A 44 15.32 10.64 51.10
CA ASP A 44 15.03 11.01 49.72
C ASP A 44 13.89 10.12 49.17
N TYR A 45 13.04 10.61 48.25
CA TYR A 45 13.07 10.23 46.83
C TYR A 45 11.96 10.88 45.98
N ASP A 46 12.32 11.17 44.73
CA ASP A 46 11.56 11.57 43.53
C ASP A 46 10.03 11.78 43.57
N ASP A 47 9.62 12.98 43.10
CA ASP A 47 8.37 13.20 42.36
C ASP A 47 8.65 13.81 40.97
N LYS A 48 9.49 13.12 40.18
CA LYS A 48 9.76 13.42 38.75
C LYS A 48 9.64 12.20 37.82
N HIS A 49 9.53 11.00 38.39
CA HIS A 49 9.30 9.75 37.65
C HIS A 49 7.81 9.35 37.58
N SER A 50 6.93 10.24 38.02
CA SER A 50 5.46 10.16 38.00
C SER A 50 4.91 10.73 36.68
N GLU A 51 5.02 12.04 36.48
CA GLU A 51 4.49 12.76 35.30
C GLU A 51 5.04 12.22 33.98
N GLY A 52 6.34 11.90 33.92
CA GLY A 52 6.97 11.36 32.71
C GLY A 52 6.35 10.05 32.23
N ARG A 53 6.00 9.14 33.16
CA ARG A 53 5.31 7.89 32.82
C ARG A 53 3.85 8.11 32.43
N VAL A 54 3.16 9.05 33.07
CA VAL A 54 1.77 9.38 32.69
C VAL A 54 1.71 9.96 31.28
N MET A 55 2.64 10.85 30.90
CA MET A 55 2.72 11.36 29.53
C MET A 55 3.18 10.30 28.52
N GLU A 56 4.09 9.40 28.89
CA GLU A 56 4.51 8.30 28.04
C GLU A 56 3.38 7.28 27.80
N GLU A 57 2.58 6.97 28.84
CA GLU A 57 1.36 6.15 28.71
C GLU A 57 0.26 6.84 27.89
N ILE A 58 0.05 8.16 28.05
CA ILE A 58 -0.90 8.93 27.23
C ILE A 58 -0.49 8.90 25.75
N TRP A 59 0.79 9.15 25.44
CA TRP A 59 1.28 9.12 24.05
C TRP A 59 1.29 7.70 23.48
N ASP A 60 1.52 6.66 24.29
CA ASP A 60 1.43 5.27 23.84
C ASP A 60 -0.03 4.80 23.64
N ASP A 61 -0.98 5.26 24.46
CA ASP A 61 -2.41 5.03 24.27
C ASP A 61 -3.00 5.85 23.10
N GLU A 62 -2.48 7.05 22.84
CA GLU A 62 -2.82 7.85 21.66
C GLU A 62 -2.28 7.19 20.38
N ARG A 63 -1.01 6.75 20.36
CA ARG A 63 -0.45 5.92 19.28
C ARG A 63 -1.19 4.59 19.09
N LYS A 64 -1.71 3.97 20.15
CA LYS A 64 -2.56 2.77 20.03
C LYS A 64 -3.93 3.09 19.44
N LYS A 65 -4.56 4.21 19.80
CA LYS A 65 -5.82 4.66 19.19
C LYS A 65 -5.63 4.99 17.71
N GLU A 66 -4.52 5.66 17.37
CA GLU A 66 -4.09 5.83 15.97
C GLU A 66 -3.92 4.46 15.30
N GLN A 67 -3.07 3.56 15.80
CA GLN A 67 -2.86 2.24 15.20
C GLN A 67 -4.14 1.42 15.04
N LEU A 68 -5.08 1.49 15.99
CA LEU A 68 -6.39 0.83 15.90
C LEU A 68 -7.29 1.50 14.86
N HIS A 69 -7.33 2.83 14.81
CA HIS A 69 -8.04 3.59 13.78
C HIS A 69 -7.47 3.29 12.38
N TRP A 70 -6.15 3.28 12.23
CA TRP A 70 -5.44 2.91 11.02
C TRP A 70 -5.66 1.44 10.65
N THR A 71 -5.67 0.51 11.60
CA THR A 71 -6.01 -0.91 11.31
C THR A 71 -7.45 -1.05 10.81
N LEU A 72 -8.39 -0.26 11.35
CA LEU A 72 -9.78 -0.23 10.92
C LEU A 72 -9.96 0.43 9.53
N LEU A 73 -9.25 1.54 9.29
CA LEU A 73 -9.19 2.20 7.98
C LEU A 73 -8.55 1.29 6.94
N PHE A 74 -7.36 0.76 7.18
CA PHE A 74 -6.65 -0.16 6.28
C PHE A 74 -7.47 -1.42 5.99
N SER A 75 -8.14 -2.04 6.98
CA SER A 75 -8.97 -3.22 6.70
C SER A 75 -10.21 -2.91 5.85
N ASN A 76 -10.87 -1.76 6.08
CA ASN A 76 -11.99 -1.30 5.27
C ASN A 76 -11.54 -0.86 3.86
N LEU A 77 -10.34 -0.27 3.74
CA LEU A 77 -9.73 0.13 2.47
C LEU A 77 -9.21 -1.10 1.71
N ILE A 78 -8.67 -2.13 2.36
CA ILE A 78 -8.35 -3.43 1.76
C ILE A 78 -9.61 -4.10 1.21
N ALA A 79 -10.76 -3.97 1.88
CA ALA A 79 -12.05 -4.43 1.32
C ALA A 79 -12.45 -3.63 0.07
N GLN A 80 -12.30 -2.30 0.08
CA GLN A 80 -12.50 -1.48 -1.12
C GLN A 80 -11.50 -1.82 -2.25
N TRP A 81 -10.26 -2.15 -1.93
CA TRP A 81 -9.25 -2.57 -2.91
C TRP A 81 -9.62 -3.92 -3.51
N ALA A 82 -9.93 -4.92 -2.70
CA ALA A 82 -10.43 -6.21 -3.17
C ALA A 82 -11.69 -6.07 -4.05
N GLN A 83 -12.62 -5.17 -3.69
CA GLN A 83 -13.84 -4.93 -4.45
C GLN A 83 -13.61 -4.07 -5.72
N TRP A 84 -12.66 -3.15 -5.72
CA TRP A 84 -12.23 -2.42 -6.92
C TRP A 84 -11.48 -3.33 -7.90
N ILE A 85 -10.55 -4.14 -7.40
CA ILE A 85 -9.86 -5.21 -8.14
C ILE A 85 -10.90 -6.16 -8.76
N ALA A 86 -11.85 -6.65 -7.97
CA ALA A 86 -12.93 -7.50 -8.47
C ALA A 86 -13.78 -6.79 -9.55
N ASN A 87 -14.22 -5.55 -9.31
CA ASN A 87 -15.00 -4.79 -10.29
C ASN A 87 -14.22 -4.50 -11.59
N LEU A 88 -12.89 -4.41 -11.54
CA LEU A 88 -12.03 -4.19 -12.71
C LEU A 88 -11.75 -5.50 -13.48
N VAL A 89 -11.62 -6.62 -12.77
CA VAL A 89 -11.52 -7.98 -13.34
C VAL A 89 -12.85 -8.44 -13.96
N PHE A 90 -13.98 -8.21 -13.29
CA PHE A 90 -15.31 -8.61 -13.77
C PHE A 90 -15.97 -7.59 -14.70
N GLY A 91 -15.60 -6.31 -14.61
CA GLY A 91 -16.02 -5.27 -15.57
C GLY A 91 -15.42 -5.45 -16.98
N SER A 92 -14.30 -6.19 -17.08
CA SER A 92 -13.63 -6.54 -18.33
C SER A 92 -14.07 -7.94 -18.81
N GLY A 93 -15.36 -8.11 -19.07
CA GLY A 93 -16.00 -9.43 -19.13
C GLY A 93 -15.60 -10.35 -20.29
N SER A 94 -14.61 -11.24 -20.07
CA SER A 94 -14.40 -12.45 -20.91
C SER A 94 -13.69 -13.61 -20.20
N PHE A 95 -14.19 -14.05 -19.03
CA PHE A 95 -13.74 -15.29 -18.37
C PHE A 95 -14.75 -16.44 -18.52
N ILE A 96 -14.97 -16.91 -19.75
CA ILE A 96 -15.56 -18.24 -20.01
C ILE A 96 -14.69 -18.95 -21.05
N VAL A 97 -14.08 -20.06 -20.65
CA VAL A 97 -13.40 -21.00 -21.57
C VAL A 97 -14.45 -21.55 -22.53
N ARG A 98 -14.34 -21.22 -23.84
CA ARG A 98 -15.27 -21.72 -24.86
C ARG A 98 -14.56 -22.32 -26.06
N HIS A 99 -14.03 -23.52 -25.87
CA HIS A 99 -13.73 -24.42 -26.99
C HIS A 99 -15.04 -24.86 -27.67
N ILE A 100 -15.41 -24.22 -28.79
CA ILE A 100 -16.30 -24.73 -29.85
C ILE A 100 -15.87 -24.04 -31.16
N PRO A 101 -15.50 -24.78 -32.22
CA PRO A 101 -15.40 -24.20 -33.55
C PRO A 101 -16.81 -24.12 -34.17
N LEU A 102 -17.23 -22.94 -34.65
CA LEU A 102 -18.48 -22.81 -35.38
C LEU A 102 -18.36 -21.84 -36.57
N LEU A 103 -18.46 -22.38 -37.77
CA LEU A 103 -18.73 -21.64 -38.99
C LEU A 103 -20.20 -21.17 -38.98
N SER A 104 -20.45 -19.87 -39.21
CA SER A 104 -21.56 -19.45 -40.07
C SER A 104 -21.49 -18.00 -40.51
N ASN A 105 -21.91 -17.79 -41.76
CA ASN A 105 -21.91 -16.55 -42.53
C ASN A 105 -23.20 -15.74 -42.26
N THR A 106 -23.10 -14.43 -41.99
CA THR A 106 -24.15 -13.42 -42.34
C THR A 106 -23.64 -11.96 -42.19
N LYS A 107 -24.46 -10.98 -42.60
CA LYS A 107 -24.00 -9.64 -43.05
C LYS A 107 -24.15 -8.50 -42.03
N ASN A 108 -23.31 -7.48 -42.26
CA ASN A 108 -23.52 -6.04 -41.99
C ASN A 108 -23.88 -5.56 -40.56
N ARG A 109 -22.84 -5.17 -39.80
CA ARG A 109 -22.79 -3.82 -39.19
C ARG A 109 -21.35 -3.32 -39.19
N SER A 110 -21.12 -2.11 -39.68
CA SER A 110 -19.78 -1.54 -39.90
C SER A 110 -19.22 -0.88 -38.63
N ASN A 111 -18.92 -1.68 -37.61
CA ASN A 111 -17.86 -1.29 -36.69
C ASN A 111 -16.53 -1.33 -37.45
N PRO A 112 -15.57 -0.41 -37.22
CA PRO A 112 -14.20 -0.65 -37.60
C PRO A 112 -13.73 -1.88 -36.84
N LYS A 113 -13.53 -3.01 -37.54
CA LYS A 113 -12.93 -4.19 -36.94
C LYS A 113 -11.53 -3.77 -36.48
N LEU A 114 -11.25 -3.80 -35.18
CA LEU A 114 -9.86 -3.75 -34.73
C LEU A 114 -9.16 -4.95 -35.38
N ILE A 115 -8.27 -4.67 -36.32
CA ILE A 115 -7.42 -5.67 -36.92
C ILE A 115 -6.45 -6.07 -35.81
N VAL A 116 -6.74 -7.20 -35.15
CA VAL A 116 -5.81 -7.82 -34.19
C VAL A 116 -4.47 -7.95 -34.91
N PRO A 117 -3.40 -7.26 -34.47
CA PRO A 117 -2.19 -7.19 -35.26
C PRO A 117 -1.58 -8.58 -35.44
N THR A 118 -1.17 -8.91 -36.66
CA THR A 118 -0.25 -10.01 -36.89
C THR A 118 1.10 -9.62 -36.29
N LEU A 119 1.36 -10.08 -35.08
CA LEU A 119 2.60 -9.83 -34.36
C LEU A 119 3.79 -10.46 -35.09
N SER A 120 4.93 -9.78 -35.06
CA SER A 120 6.19 -10.39 -35.51
C SER A 120 6.59 -11.54 -34.57
N PRO A 121 7.40 -12.52 -35.00
CA PRO A 121 7.89 -13.59 -34.13
C PRO A 121 8.57 -13.07 -32.85
N LEU A 122 9.31 -11.95 -32.96
CA LEU A 122 9.96 -11.27 -31.83
C LEU A 122 8.94 -10.64 -30.86
N GLN A 123 7.88 -10.01 -31.38
CA GLN A 123 6.79 -9.48 -30.54
C GLN A 123 6.05 -10.59 -29.80
N GLU A 124 5.80 -11.73 -30.46
CA GLU A 124 5.20 -12.88 -29.79
C GLU A 124 6.12 -13.50 -28.73
N GLU A 125 7.43 -13.54 -28.98
CA GLU A 125 8.41 -14.05 -28.03
C GLU A 125 8.52 -13.16 -26.79
N ARG A 126 8.71 -11.85 -26.98
CA ARG A 126 8.77 -10.90 -25.87
C ARG A 126 7.45 -10.83 -25.09
N LEU A 127 6.30 -10.94 -25.77
CA LEU A 127 4.99 -11.06 -25.10
C LEU A 127 4.90 -12.33 -24.25
N ARG A 128 5.32 -13.49 -24.77
CA ARG A 128 5.35 -14.75 -24.00
C ARG A 128 6.27 -14.64 -22.78
N ASN A 129 7.45 -14.06 -22.93
CA ASN A 129 8.42 -13.91 -21.85
C ASN A 129 7.89 -12.96 -20.75
N LEU A 130 7.25 -11.85 -21.15
CA LEU A 130 6.57 -10.95 -20.21
C LEU A 130 5.37 -11.64 -19.52
N GLN A 131 4.58 -12.43 -20.25
CA GLN A 131 3.48 -13.22 -19.68
C GLN A 131 3.96 -14.30 -18.70
N GLN A 132 5.13 -14.89 -18.93
CA GLN A 132 5.76 -15.80 -17.97
C GLN A 132 6.17 -15.06 -16.69
N ARG A 133 6.82 -13.90 -16.79
CA ARG A 133 7.15 -13.04 -15.61
C ARG A 133 5.91 -12.63 -14.83
N LEU A 134 4.86 -12.19 -15.53
CA LEU A 134 3.54 -11.85 -14.97
C LEU A 134 2.84 -13.04 -14.28
N GLY A 135 3.20 -14.27 -14.65
CA GLY A 135 2.64 -15.50 -14.07
C GLY A 135 3.36 -15.99 -12.81
N VAL A 136 4.48 -15.37 -12.39
CA VAL A 136 5.23 -15.81 -11.20
C VAL A 136 4.63 -15.16 -9.94
N PRO A 137 4.04 -15.93 -9.00
CA PRO A 137 3.64 -15.40 -7.70
C PRO A 137 4.90 -15.11 -6.84
N PHE A 138 4.83 -14.11 -5.98
CA PHE A 138 5.85 -13.97 -4.94
C PHE A 138 5.68 -15.09 -3.90
N GLU A 139 6.77 -15.76 -3.56
CA GLU A 139 6.82 -16.83 -2.55
C GLU A 139 7.90 -16.50 -1.51
N GLY A 140 7.51 -16.18 -0.27
CA GLY A 140 8.46 -15.81 0.79
C GLY A 140 9.40 -16.94 1.24
N SER A 141 9.12 -18.18 0.85
CA SER A 141 9.96 -19.37 1.08
C SER A 141 11.11 -19.51 0.07
N ARG A 142 11.05 -18.83 -1.08
CA ARG A 142 12.00 -19.00 -2.18
C ARG A 142 13.22 -18.09 -2.03
N VAL A 143 14.41 -18.66 -2.11
CA VAL A 143 15.69 -17.96 -1.87
C VAL A 143 15.91 -16.84 -2.89
N ASP A 144 15.61 -17.09 -4.17
CA ASP A 144 15.69 -16.11 -5.24
C ASP A 144 14.73 -14.92 -5.04
N HIS A 145 13.50 -15.20 -4.61
CA HIS A 145 12.53 -14.15 -4.26
C HIS A 145 12.96 -13.34 -3.02
N GLN A 146 13.49 -14.02 -1.99
CA GLN A 146 14.05 -13.35 -0.82
C GLN A 146 15.26 -12.48 -1.17
N ASP A 147 16.17 -12.96 -2.03
CA ASP A 147 17.37 -12.22 -2.40
C ASP A 147 17.07 -11.01 -3.29
N ALA A 148 16.02 -11.09 -4.12
CA ALA A 148 15.44 -9.92 -4.79
C ALA A 148 14.91 -8.88 -3.78
N LEU A 149 14.19 -9.31 -2.74
CA LEU A 149 13.67 -8.40 -1.70
C LEU A 149 14.81 -7.75 -0.89
N LYS A 150 15.86 -8.51 -0.56
CA LYS A 150 17.09 -7.99 0.07
C LYS A 150 17.86 -7.04 -0.85
N LEU A 151 17.84 -7.26 -2.16
CA LEU A 151 18.43 -6.36 -3.15
C LEU A 151 17.67 -5.04 -3.24
N LEU A 152 16.33 -5.06 -3.24
CA LEU A 152 15.53 -3.83 -3.19
C LEU A 152 15.85 -2.99 -1.95
N TRP A 153 15.97 -3.60 -0.77
CA TRP A 153 16.37 -2.89 0.45
C TRP A 153 17.72 -2.18 0.29
N ARG A 154 18.74 -2.87 -0.22
CA ARG A 154 20.09 -2.29 -0.42
C ARG A 154 20.13 -1.16 -1.46
N LEU A 155 19.24 -1.19 -2.46
CA LEU A 155 19.12 -0.13 -3.47
C LEU A 155 18.36 1.09 -2.95
N ALA A 156 17.37 0.86 -2.08
CA ALA A 156 16.59 1.92 -1.44
C ALA A 156 17.36 2.59 -0.30
N TYR A 157 18.07 1.82 0.51
CA TYR A 157 18.74 2.28 1.73
C TYR A 157 20.20 1.76 1.78
N PRO A 158 21.11 2.32 0.97
CA PRO A 158 22.50 1.84 0.90
C PRO A 158 23.24 1.92 2.25
N ASP A 159 22.93 2.93 3.06
CA ASP A 159 23.57 3.19 4.36
C ASP A 159 22.86 2.53 5.55
N ARG A 160 21.85 1.66 5.32
CA ARG A 160 21.14 0.95 6.38
C ARG A 160 21.45 -0.54 6.36
N GLU A 161 21.60 -1.14 7.54
CA GLU A 161 21.68 -2.59 7.67
C GLU A 161 20.43 -3.28 7.06
N LEU A 162 20.63 -4.49 6.55
CA LEU A 162 19.57 -5.29 5.96
C LEU A 162 18.71 -5.92 7.07
N PRO A 163 17.41 -5.58 7.18
CA PRO A 163 16.54 -6.17 8.19
C PRO A 163 16.32 -7.68 7.94
N PRO A 164 15.95 -8.43 8.99
CA PRO A 164 15.35 -9.75 8.81
C PRO A 164 14.13 -9.70 7.88
N LEU A 165 13.83 -10.83 7.22
CA LEU A 165 12.71 -10.95 6.27
C LEU A 165 11.34 -10.60 6.87
N LYS A 166 11.23 -10.58 8.21
CA LYS A 166 10.10 -9.99 8.92
C LYS A 166 10.63 -8.98 9.95
N SER A 167 10.26 -7.71 9.82
CA SER A 167 10.73 -6.59 10.65
C SER A 167 9.86 -5.35 10.44
N GLU A 168 9.59 -4.58 11.51
CA GLU A 168 8.86 -3.31 11.38
C GLU A 168 9.55 -2.31 10.44
N LEU A 169 10.87 -2.40 10.27
CA LEU A 169 11.66 -1.53 9.39
C LEU A 169 11.23 -1.60 7.90
N TRP A 170 10.55 -2.67 7.48
CA TRP A 170 9.96 -2.73 6.14
C TRP A 170 8.90 -1.64 5.93
N LYS A 171 8.17 -1.23 6.97
CA LYS A 171 7.10 -0.22 6.88
C LYS A 171 7.64 1.16 6.50
N ASP A 172 8.92 1.45 6.75
CA ASP A 172 9.61 2.66 6.26
C ASP A 172 9.58 2.79 4.73
N MET A 173 9.61 1.66 4.01
CA MET A 173 9.50 1.60 2.55
C MET A 173 8.03 1.64 2.07
N GLY A 174 7.05 1.67 2.99
CA GLY A 174 5.63 1.59 2.67
C GLY A 174 5.17 0.20 2.24
N TRP A 175 5.63 -0.85 2.91
CA TRP A 175 4.96 -2.16 2.96
C TRP A 175 3.83 -2.12 4.01
N GLN A 176 2.71 -2.84 3.83
CA GLN A 176 1.55 -2.75 4.76
C GLN A 176 1.85 -3.22 6.19
N GLY A 177 2.84 -4.09 6.36
CA GLY A 177 3.22 -4.64 7.66
C GLY A 177 4.68 -5.09 7.69
N PRO A 178 5.11 -5.76 8.78
CA PRO A 178 6.49 -6.20 8.93
C PRO A 178 6.90 -7.34 7.98
N ASP A 179 5.98 -7.88 7.18
CA ASP A 179 6.20 -9.02 6.28
C ASP A 179 5.77 -8.67 4.83
N PRO A 180 6.69 -8.16 4.00
CA PRO A 180 6.41 -7.78 2.61
C PRO A 180 5.84 -8.90 1.74
N SER A 181 6.00 -10.17 2.13
CA SER A 181 5.43 -11.29 1.38
C SER A 181 3.89 -11.25 1.31
N THR A 182 3.26 -10.48 2.20
CA THR A 182 1.80 -10.34 2.27
C THR A 182 1.22 -9.36 1.24
N ASP A 183 1.99 -8.37 0.79
CA ASP A 183 1.56 -7.30 -0.12
C ASP A 183 1.48 -7.75 -1.59
N PHE A 184 2.37 -8.65 -2.03
CA PHE A 184 2.55 -9.05 -3.44
C PHE A 184 1.37 -9.79 -4.10
N ARG A 185 0.26 -10.01 -3.38
CA ARG A 185 -0.91 -10.80 -3.86
C ARG A 185 -1.52 -10.29 -5.16
N GLY A 186 -1.46 -8.99 -5.42
CA GLY A 186 -1.95 -8.38 -6.66
C GLY A 186 -0.89 -8.32 -7.77
N GLY A 187 0.30 -7.80 -7.45
CA GLY A 187 1.35 -7.51 -8.45
C GLY A 187 2.31 -8.66 -8.79
N GLY A 188 2.26 -9.78 -8.07
CA GLY A 188 3.17 -10.92 -8.29
C GLY A 188 4.65 -10.60 -8.08
N PHE A 189 5.54 -11.52 -8.45
CA PHE A 189 6.99 -11.32 -8.34
C PHE A 189 7.50 -10.20 -9.26
N ILE A 190 6.91 -10.04 -10.45
CA ILE A 190 7.25 -8.97 -11.40
C ILE A 190 7.15 -7.56 -10.78
N SER A 191 6.24 -7.31 -9.83
CA SER A 191 6.16 -6.02 -9.16
C SER A 191 7.38 -5.70 -8.27
N LEU A 192 8.07 -6.72 -7.75
CA LEU A 192 9.38 -6.58 -7.11
C LEU A 192 10.49 -6.36 -8.15
N GLU A 193 10.45 -7.07 -9.29
CA GLU A 193 11.38 -6.82 -10.40
C GLU A 193 11.28 -5.37 -10.89
N ASN A 194 10.07 -4.83 -11.04
CA ASN A 194 9.83 -3.46 -11.49
C ASN A 194 10.39 -2.43 -10.49
N LEU A 195 10.19 -2.63 -9.18
CA LEU A 195 10.79 -1.77 -8.13
C LEU A 195 12.32 -1.79 -8.18
N ILE A 196 12.92 -2.98 -8.36
CA ILE A 196 14.39 -3.15 -8.48
C ILE A 196 14.92 -2.51 -9.78
N PHE A 197 14.19 -2.65 -10.89
CA PHE A 197 14.54 -2.04 -12.17
C PHE A 197 14.51 -0.52 -12.07
N PHE A 198 13.47 0.06 -11.44
CA PHE A 198 13.35 1.49 -11.24
C PHE A 198 14.52 2.04 -10.41
N ALA A 199 14.83 1.39 -9.27
CA ALA A 199 15.95 1.77 -8.41
C ALA A 199 17.32 1.66 -9.11
N LYS A 200 17.49 0.73 -10.05
CA LYS A 200 18.74 0.56 -10.83
C LYS A 200 18.87 1.52 -12.02
N LYS A 201 17.77 1.85 -12.68
CA LYS A 201 17.78 2.56 -13.98
C LYS A 201 17.52 4.07 -13.88
N TYR A 202 16.79 4.49 -12.86
CA TYR A 202 16.46 5.90 -12.59
C TYR A 202 16.65 6.21 -11.09
N PRO A 203 17.87 6.05 -10.54
CA PRO A 203 18.11 6.14 -9.11
C PRO A 203 17.72 7.49 -8.49
N GLU A 204 17.93 8.63 -9.18
CA GLU A 204 17.47 9.93 -8.66
C GLU A 204 15.92 9.94 -8.49
N SER A 205 15.19 9.49 -9.52
CA SER A 205 13.72 9.42 -9.47
C SER A 205 13.21 8.49 -8.37
N PHE A 206 13.79 7.28 -8.27
CA PHE A 206 13.41 6.31 -7.24
C PHE A 206 13.61 6.87 -5.83
N GLN A 207 14.77 7.48 -5.57
CA GLN A 207 15.11 8.05 -4.26
C GLN A 207 14.23 9.26 -3.89
N ARG A 208 13.91 10.13 -4.86
CA ARG A 208 12.97 11.26 -4.66
C ARG A 208 11.58 10.80 -4.26
N LEU A 209 11.07 9.76 -4.92
CA LEU A 209 9.74 9.19 -4.65
C LEU A 209 9.68 8.41 -3.34
N LEU A 210 10.73 7.65 -3.02
CA LEU A 210 10.88 6.93 -1.75
C LEU A 210 10.89 7.90 -0.56
N HIS A 211 11.71 8.95 -0.65
CA HIS A 211 11.87 9.95 0.40
C HIS A 211 10.93 11.16 0.28
N LYS A 212 9.92 11.10 -0.60
CA LYS A 212 8.86 12.12 -0.75
C LYS A 212 9.38 13.55 -0.95
N GLN A 213 10.54 13.70 -1.59
CA GLN A 213 11.34 14.93 -1.61
C GLN A 213 10.68 16.11 -2.35
N ASP A 214 9.72 15.83 -3.22
CA ASP A 214 9.11 16.81 -4.12
C ASP A 214 7.74 17.32 -3.64
N GLY A 215 7.52 18.62 -3.77
CA GLY A 215 6.22 19.29 -3.61
C GLY A 215 5.76 19.51 -2.17
N ASN A 216 4.56 20.09 -2.03
CA ASN A 216 3.86 20.15 -0.75
C ASN A 216 2.88 18.98 -0.67
N ARG A 217 2.98 18.19 0.40
CA ARG A 217 2.29 16.90 0.57
C ARG A 217 1.28 16.94 1.71
N ALA A 218 0.35 16.01 1.71
CA ALA A 218 -0.53 15.76 2.85
C ALA A 218 0.18 14.86 3.88
N ASP A 219 -0.18 14.97 5.17
CA ASP A 219 0.40 14.12 6.22
C ASP A 219 0.16 12.63 5.94
N TRP A 220 -1.01 12.31 5.37
CA TRP A 220 -1.41 10.96 4.95
C TRP A 220 -0.97 10.68 3.51
N GLU A 221 0.34 10.49 3.34
CA GLU A 221 0.99 10.15 2.07
C GLU A 221 0.68 8.71 1.57
N TYR A 222 0.95 8.43 0.30
CA TYR A 222 0.84 7.05 -0.22
C TYR A 222 2.02 6.18 0.26
N PRO A 223 1.80 4.92 0.68
CA PRO A 223 2.87 3.99 1.01
C PRO A 223 3.62 3.59 -0.26
N PHE A 224 4.94 3.83 -0.30
CA PHE A 224 5.75 3.78 -1.52
C PHE A 224 5.77 2.40 -2.19
N ALA A 225 6.20 1.34 -1.50
CA ALA A 225 6.31 0.01 -2.10
C ALA A 225 4.94 -0.51 -2.57
N VAL A 226 3.92 -0.41 -1.71
CA VAL A 226 2.52 -0.75 -2.00
C VAL A 226 1.96 0.01 -3.20
N ALA A 227 2.29 1.30 -3.38
CA ALA A 227 1.92 2.04 -4.58
C ALA A 227 2.59 1.44 -5.83
N GLY A 228 3.86 1.08 -5.73
CA GLY A 228 4.57 0.31 -6.75
C GLY A 228 3.83 -0.99 -7.15
N ILE A 229 3.39 -1.80 -6.19
CA ILE A 229 2.64 -3.04 -6.48
C ILE A 229 1.36 -2.77 -7.28
N ASN A 230 0.64 -1.70 -6.93
CA ASN A 230 -0.57 -1.30 -7.63
C ASN A 230 -0.31 -0.80 -9.06
N ILE A 231 0.83 -0.15 -9.31
CA ILE A 231 1.18 0.33 -10.66
C ILE A 231 1.46 -0.84 -11.60
N SER A 232 2.22 -1.86 -11.16
CA SER A 232 2.43 -3.10 -11.93
C SER A 232 1.10 -3.80 -12.26
N PHE A 233 0.20 -3.88 -11.28
CA PHE A 233 -1.12 -4.50 -11.45
C PHE A 233 -2.02 -3.69 -12.41
N MET A 234 -2.09 -2.37 -12.23
CA MET A 234 -2.81 -1.45 -13.10
C MET A 234 -2.32 -1.55 -14.55
N LEU A 235 -1.00 -1.55 -14.78
CA LEU A 235 -0.43 -1.72 -16.12
C LEU A 235 -0.80 -3.07 -16.74
N THR A 236 -0.70 -4.16 -15.97
CA THR A 236 -1.07 -5.52 -16.42
C THR A 236 -2.52 -5.57 -16.95
N GLN A 237 -3.45 -4.92 -16.25
CA GLN A 237 -4.87 -4.85 -16.64
C GLN A 237 -5.14 -3.84 -17.75
N MET A 238 -4.45 -2.69 -17.77
CA MET A 238 -4.59 -1.65 -18.79
C MET A 238 -4.15 -2.16 -20.17
N LEU A 239 -3.05 -2.90 -20.18
CA LEU A 239 -2.40 -3.45 -21.37
C LEU A 239 -2.93 -4.82 -21.77
N ASP A 240 -3.96 -5.35 -21.09
CA ASP A 240 -4.65 -6.60 -21.44
C ASP A 240 -3.69 -7.81 -21.55
N LEU A 241 -2.64 -7.86 -20.71
CA LEU A 241 -1.52 -8.79 -20.90
C LEU A 241 -1.85 -10.24 -20.53
N GLN A 242 -2.90 -10.48 -19.73
CA GLN A 242 -3.29 -11.81 -19.26
C GLN A 242 -4.32 -12.52 -20.17
N SER A 243 -4.85 -11.87 -21.22
CA SER A 243 -5.83 -12.48 -22.16
C SER A 243 -5.19 -13.26 -23.33
N GLY A 244 -3.86 -13.42 -23.32
CA GLY A 244 -3.10 -14.13 -24.35
C GLY A 244 -2.58 -13.22 -25.46
N LYS A 245 -3.46 -12.55 -26.21
CA LYS A 245 -3.07 -11.50 -27.18
C LYS A 245 -3.84 -10.21 -26.90
N PRO A 246 -3.17 -9.16 -26.37
CA PRO A 246 -3.81 -7.89 -26.03
C PRO A 246 -4.71 -7.32 -27.13
N SER A 247 -5.93 -7.01 -26.74
CA SER A 247 -7.02 -6.53 -27.61
C SER A 247 -7.41 -5.07 -27.34
N SER A 248 -7.03 -4.52 -26.18
CA SER A 248 -7.23 -3.10 -25.85
C SER A 248 -6.36 -2.20 -26.74
N LEU A 249 -6.80 -0.95 -26.98
CA LEU A 249 -6.01 0.02 -27.75
C LEU A 249 -4.63 0.28 -27.11
N ALA A 250 -4.58 0.38 -25.78
CA ALA A 250 -3.33 0.55 -25.04
C ALA A 250 -2.42 -0.68 -25.15
N GLY A 251 -2.97 -1.89 -25.07
CA GLY A 251 -2.24 -3.14 -25.27
C GLY A 251 -1.67 -3.26 -26.70
N ILE A 252 -2.49 -3.00 -27.72
CA ILE A 252 -2.08 -2.99 -29.14
C ILE A 252 -0.97 -1.95 -29.41
N ARG A 253 -1.02 -0.79 -28.76
CA ARG A 253 0.03 0.24 -28.83
C ARG A 253 1.30 -0.21 -28.10
N PHE A 254 1.18 -0.74 -26.90
CA PHE A 254 2.29 -1.29 -26.11
C PHE A 254 3.03 -2.44 -26.82
N LEU A 255 2.33 -3.30 -27.56
CA LEU A 255 2.95 -4.36 -28.35
C LEU A 255 3.91 -3.83 -29.44
N LYS A 256 3.75 -2.58 -29.89
CA LYS A 256 4.77 -1.91 -30.73
C LYS A 256 6.02 -1.60 -29.90
N LEU A 257 5.85 -0.96 -28.75
CA LEU A 257 6.96 -0.58 -27.85
C LEU A 257 7.78 -1.80 -27.40
N LEU A 258 7.08 -2.91 -27.10
CA LEU A 258 7.68 -4.21 -26.78
C LEU A 258 8.40 -4.86 -27.98
N GLY A 259 7.99 -4.52 -29.20
CA GLY A 259 8.67 -4.91 -30.43
C GLY A 259 10.05 -4.25 -30.57
N GLU A 260 10.20 -3.02 -30.07
CA GLU A 260 11.47 -2.29 -30.05
C GLU A 260 12.33 -2.68 -28.84
N ASP A 261 11.82 -2.52 -27.61
CA ASP A 261 12.55 -2.77 -26.35
C ASP A 261 11.89 -3.88 -25.52
N GLU A 262 12.65 -4.90 -25.10
CA GLU A 262 12.13 -5.96 -24.22
C GLU A 262 11.83 -5.48 -22.79
N MET A 263 12.50 -4.41 -22.36
CA MET A 263 12.28 -3.77 -21.07
C MET A 263 11.17 -2.70 -21.12
N ALA A 264 10.41 -2.61 -22.22
CA ALA A 264 9.36 -1.61 -22.39
C ALA A 264 8.29 -1.64 -21.28
N PHE A 265 8.01 -2.81 -20.68
CA PHE A 265 7.10 -2.89 -19.53
C PHE A 265 7.69 -2.22 -18.29
N ASP A 266 8.95 -2.52 -17.98
CA ASP A 266 9.65 -2.03 -16.81
C ASP A 266 10.01 -0.53 -16.91
N ASP A 267 10.27 -0.01 -18.11
CA ASP A 267 10.36 1.45 -18.34
C ASP A 267 9.00 2.13 -18.21
N LEU A 268 7.93 1.54 -18.77
CA LEU A 268 6.58 2.10 -18.68
C LEU A 268 6.08 2.13 -17.22
N TYR A 269 6.50 1.16 -16.40
CA TYR A 269 6.34 1.19 -14.95
C TYR A 269 6.99 2.41 -14.30
N CYS A 270 8.24 2.73 -14.64
CA CYS A 270 8.95 3.89 -14.09
C CYS A 270 8.21 5.19 -14.46
N VAL A 271 7.80 5.33 -15.72
CA VAL A 271 7.00 6.47 -16.20
C VAL A 271 5.66 6.55 -15.46
N ALA A 272 4.96 5.43 -15.29
CA ALA A 272 3.69 5.36 -14.60
C ALA A 272 3.80 5.78 -13.12
N PHE A 273 4.86 5.38 -12.42
CA PHE A 273 5.09 5.75 -11.02
C PHE A 273 5.38 7.26 -10.90
N GLN A 274 6.27 7.79 -11.72
CA GLN A 274 6.59 9.22 -11.70
C GLN A 274 5.40 10.10 -12.12
N MET A 275 4.56 9.62 -13.05
CA MET A 275 3.28 10.25 -13.40
C MET A 275 2.29 10.21 -12.23
N MET A 276 2.21 9.10 -11.49
CA MET A 276 1.30 8.95 -10.35
C MET A 276 1.62 9.98 -9.25
N ASP A 277 2.89 10.15 -8.89
CA ASP A 277 3.31 11.17 -7.92
C ASP A 277 3.12 12.61 -8.44
N ALA A 278 3.40 12.87 -9.72
CA ALA A 278 3.12 14.18 -10.32
C ALA A 278 1.62 14.52 -10.24
N GLN A 279 0.73 13.55 -10.48
CA GLN A 279 -0.71 13.74 -10.33
C GLN A 279 -1.14 13.85 -8.86
N TRP A 280 -0.51 13.10 -7.96
CA TRP A 280 -0.72 13.18 -6.52
C TRP A 280 -0.48 14.60 -5.99
N LEU A 281 0.69 15.17 -6.32
CA LEU A 281 1.07 16.54 -5.96
C LEU A 281 0.14 17.60 -6.58
N VAL A 282 -0.21 17.46 -7.86
CA VAL A 282 -1.15 18.38 -8.54
C VAL A 282 -2.54 18.36 -7.92
N LYS A 283 -3.01 17.18 -7.48
CA LYS A 283 -4.30 17.01 -6.79
C LYS A 283 -4.26 17.42 -5.31
N ARG A 284 -3.06 17.55 -4.71
CA ARG A 284 -2.85 17.61 -3.24
C ARG A 284 -3.51 16.42 -2.53
N ALA A 285 -3.35 15.23 -3.11
CA ALA A 285 -4.00 14.01 -2.66
C ALA A 285 -3.51 13.57 -1.27
N SER A 286 -4.40 12.93 -0.53
CA SER A 286 -4.12 12.09 0.62
C SER A 286 -4.33 10.62 0.27
N TYR A 287 -4.04 9.71 1.21
CA TYR A 287 -4.32 8.27 1.11
C TYR A 287 -5.75 7.97 0.63
N MET A 288 -6.73 8.81 0.99
CA MET A 288 -8.14 8.63 0.59
C MET A 288 -8.35 8.78 -0.92
N GLU A 289 -7.57 9.61 -1.60
CA GLU A 289 -7.66 9.87 -3.04
C GLU A 289 -6.87 8.87 -3.89
N PHE A 290 -6.09 7.96 -3.28
CA PHE A 290 -5.14 7.06 -3.96
C PHE A 290 -5.74 6.32 -5.17
N ASN A 291 -6.95 5.76 -5.02
CA ASN A 291 -7.65 5.07 -6.11
C ASN A 291 -8.02 6.01 -7.27
N ASP A 292 -8.28 7.29 -7.02
CA ASP A 292 -8.61 8.28 -8.04
C ASP A 292 -7.36 8.91 -8.67
N VAL A 293 -6.22 8.92 -7.97
CA VAL A 293 -4.90 9.19 -8.56
C VAL A 293 -4.51 8.05 -9.52
N LEU A 294 -4.65 6.78 -9.12
CA LEU A 294 -4.38 5.64 -10.01
C LEU A 294 -5.29 5.62 -11.26
N LYS A 295 -6.60 5.86 -11.11
CA LYS A 295 -7.50 6.01 -12.27
C LYS A 295 -7.04 7.15 -13.20
N SER A 296 -6.66 8.29 -12.63
CA SER A 296 -6.16 9.44 -13.40
C SER A 296 -4.83 9.14 -14.10
N THR A 297 -3.97 8.32 -13.48
CA THR A 297 -2.68 7.88 -14.03
C THR A 297 -2.92 6.94 -15.21
N ARG A 298 -3.77 5.92 -15.03
CA ARG A 298 -4.21 5.03 -16.11
C ARG A 298 -4.78 5.79 -17.30
N THR A 299 -5.74 6.70 -17.08
CA THR A 299 -6.36 7.48 -18.16
C THR A 299 -5.37 8.37 -18.90
N GLN A 300 -4.32 8.87 -18.23
CA GLN A 300 -3.28 9.67 -18.88
C GLN A 300 -2.29 8.79 -19.67
N LEU A 301 -1.90 7.62 -19.15
CA LEU A 301 -1.09 6.64 -19.89
C LEU A 301 -1.84 6.10 -21.13
N GLU A 302 -3.14 5.82 -21.02
CA GLU A 302 -3.98 5.39 -22.16
C GLU A 302 -4.04 6.46 -23.26
N ARG A 303 -3.94 7.76 -22.90
CA ARG A 303 -3.84 8.86 -23.87
C ARG A 303 -2.46 8.95 -24.50
N GLU A 304 -1.39 8.95 -23.70
CA GLU A 304 -0.02 9.08 -24.22
C GLU A 304 0.38 7.87 -25.10
N LEU A 305 -0.04 6.66 -24.74
CA LEU A 305 0.09 5.47 -25.61
C LEU A 305 -0.73 5.56 -26.91
N SER A 306 -1.74 6.43 -26.99
CA SER A 306 -2.59 6.57 -28.19
C SER A 306 -2.03 7.51 -29.26
N LEU A 307 -1.00 8.31 -28.92
CA LEU A 307 -0.34 9.28 -29.79
C LEU A 307 0.28 8.60 -31.04
N GLU A 308 0.48 9.37 -32.11
CA GLU A 308 0.92 8.83 -33.41
C GLU A 308 2.45 8.71 -33.53
N ASP A 309 3.17 9.59 -32.84
CA ASP A 309 4.62 9.72 -32.78
C ASP A 309 5.29 8.82 -31.73
N VAL A 310 4.52 8.21 -30.83
CA VAL A 310 5.03 7.29 -29.80
C VAL A 310 5.40 5.93 -30.40
N SER A 311 6.71 5.71 -30.56
CA SER A 311 7.35 4.49 -31.08
C SER A 311 8.12 3.71 -30.01
N THR A 312 8.66 4.42 -29.01
CA THR A 312 9.33 3.87 -27.82
C THR A 312 8.74 4.46 -26.54
N VAL A 313 9.03 3.86 -25.37
CA VAL A 313 8.60 4.40 -24.07
C VAL A 313 9.22 5.79 -23.79
N LYS A 314 10.35 6.13 -24.43
CA LYS A 314 11.04 7.42 -24.26
C LYS A 314 10.32 8.58 -24.96
N ASP A 315 9.40 8.26 -25.86
CA ASP A 315 8.65 9.22 -26.67
C ASP A 315 7.39 9.72 -25.93
N LEU A 316 6.99 9.04 -24.84
CA LEU A 316 5.87 9.45 -23.99
C LEU A 316 6.16 10.81 -23.34
N PRO A 317 5.25 11.79 -23.38
CA PRO A 317 5.41 13.07 -22.71
C PRO A 317 5.82 12.96 -21.24
N ALA A 318 5.26 12.00 -20.49
CA ALA A 318 5.59 11.75 -19.09
C ALA A 318 6.98 11.10 -18.86
N TYR A 319 7.67 10.60 -19.90
CA TYR A 319 9.06 10.15 -19.76
C TYR A 319 9.99 11.29 -19.34
N ASN A 320 9.66 12.54 -19.70
CA ASN A 320 10.39 13.74 -19.28
C ASN A 320 10.30 14.04 -17.77
N LEU A 321 9.44 13.34 -17.03
CA LEU A 321 9.40 13.41 -15.56
C LEU A 321 10.54 12.60 -14.91
N LEU A 322 11.09 11.59 -15.62
CA LEU A 322 12.15 10.72 -15.10
C LEU A 322 13.51 11.41 -15.14
N ARG A 323 14.07 11.59 -13.95
CA ARG A 323 15.46 11.96 -13.70
C ARG A 323 16.34 10.71 -13.59
N ARG A 324 17.62 10.82 -13.96
CA ARG A 324 18.55 9.70 -14.14
C ARG A 324 19.67 9.75 -13.11
#